data_AF-A0A438EJ81-F1
#
_entry.id   AF-A0A438EJ81-F1
#
_cell.length_a   1.000
_cell.length_b   1.000
_cell.length_c   1.000
_cell.angle_alpha   90.00
_cell.angle_beta   90.00
_cell.angle_gamma   90.00
#
_symmetry.space_group_name_H-M   'P 1'
#
loop_
_entity.id
_entity.type
_entity.pdbx_description
1 polymer ?
#
loop_
_entity_poly.entity_id
_entity_poly.type
_entity_poly.pdbx_seq_one_letter_code
_entity_poly.pdbx_strand_id
1 'polypeptide(L)'
;MREIEVQTSLLEIHNQFFEEKVAGLKAEFQSLMDDFKGTPQSYGEDIAVLKKTVLQGCSSSSKAPPKVRVPEPKGFNGNRNVKEFENFLWDME
;
A
#
# COMPACT_ATOMS: atom_id res chain seq x y z
N MET A 1 -3.96 71.74 2.87
CA MET A 1 -2.57 71.23 2.70
C MET A 1 -2.31 70.04 3.63
N ARG A 2 -2.36 70.20 4.98
CA ARG A 2 -2.18 69.08 5.94
C ARG A 2 -3.15 67.90 5.82
N GLU A 3 -4.43 68.15 5.52
CA GLU A 3 -5.42 67.06 5.39
C GLU A 3 -5.16 66.17 4.17
N ILE A 4 -4.72 66.75 3.06
CA ILE A 4 -4.36 66.02 1.84
C ILE A 4 -3.14 65.12 2.11
N GLU A 5 -2.14 65.65 2.82
CA GLU A 5 -0.95 64.90 3.24
C GLU A 5 -1.33 63.68 4.10
N VAL A 6 -2.22 63.86 5.08
CA VAL A 6 -2.71 62.77 5.94
C VAL A 6 -3.47 61.71 5.12
N GLN A 7 -4.31 62.11 4.18
CA GLN A 7 -5.05 61.17 3.33
C GLN A 7 -4.12 60.37 2.40
N THR A 8 -3.08 61.01 1.84
CA THR A 8 -2.07 60.33 1.03
C THR A 8 -1.29 59.32 1.85
N SER A 9 -0.83 59.69 3.05
CA SER A 9 -0.13 58.76 3.96
C SER A 9 -1.02 57.58 4.37
N LEU A 10 -2.31 57.80 4.64
CA LEU A 10 -3.23 56.73 5.00
C LEU A 10 -3.45 55.74 3.84
N LEU A 11 -3.58 56.25 2.61
CA LEU A 11 -3.73 55.43 1.42
C LEU A 11 -2.48 54.57 1.17
N GLU A 12 -1.30 55.15 1.37
CA GLU A 12 -0.03 54.46 1.20
C GLU A 12 0.16 53.32 2.22
N ILE A 13 -0.21 53.54 3.48
CA ILE A 13 -0.22 52.50 4.52
C ILE A 13 -1.17 51.36 4.13
N HIS A 14 -2.37 51.67 3.65
CA HIS A 14 -3.34 50.64 3.27
C HIS A 14 -2.85 49.83 2.05
N ASN A 15 -2.23 50.50 1.07
CA ASN A 15 -1.63 49.82 -0.06
C ASN A 15 -0.47 48.91 0.38
N GLN A 16 0.40 49.38 1.27
CA GLN A 16 1.49 48.58 1.82
C GLN A 16 0.98 47.36 2.58
N PHE A 17 -0.08 47.52 3.38
CA PHE A 17 -0.72 46.41 4.08
C PHE A 17 -1.26 45.36 3.10
N PHE A 18 -1.89 45.80 2.01
CA PHE A 18 -2.41 44.89 1.00
C PHE A 18 -1.29 44.10 0.31
N GLU A 19 -0.21 44.78 -0.09
CA GLU A 19 0.97 44.14 -0.70
C GLU A 19 1.62 43.12 0.24
N GLU A 20 1.75 43.44 1.53
CA GLU A 20 2.28 42.51 2.54
C GLU A 20 1.41 41.26 2.67
N LYS A 21 0.07 41.42 2.69
CA LYS A 21 -0.85 40.29 2.75
C LYS A 21 -0.79 39.42 1.49
N VAL A 22 -0.71 40.03 0.31
CA VAL A 22 -0.56 39.30 -0.95
C VAL A 22 0.76 38.55 -1.00
N ALA A 23 1.86 39.18 -0.59
CA ALA A 23 3.17 38.54 -0.52
C ALA A 23 3.18 37.36 0.47
N GLY A 24 2.57 37.53 1.65
CA GLY A 24 2.41 36.47 2.65
C GLY A 24 1.61 35.28 2.12
N LEU A 25 0.44 35.53 1.54
CA LEU A 25 -0.38 34.47 0.92
C LEU A 25 0.35 33.75 -0.20
N LYS A 26 1.10 34.47 -1.04
CA LYS A 26 1.92 33.87 -2.09
C LYS A 26 2.98 32.93 -1.51
N ALA A 27 3.65 33.33 -0.42
CA ALA A 27 4.65 32.50 0.25
C ALA A 27 4.02 31.24 0.88
N GLU A 28 2.87 31.37 1.52
CA GLU A 28 2.12 30.23 2.07
C GLU A 28 1.69 29.24 0.98
N PHE A 29 1.16 29.74 -0.15
CA PHE A 29 0.80 28.90 -1.29
C PHE A 29 2.01 28.17 -1.89
N GLN A 30 3.16 28.84 -1.97
CA GLN A 30 4.39 28.22 -2.45
C GLN A 30 4.83 27.10 -1.52
N SER A 31 4.84 27.34 -0.20
CA SER A 31 5.16 26.32 0.81
C SER A 31 4.21 25.13 0.72
N LEU A 32 2.90 25.38 0.62
CA LEU A 32 1.89 24.33 0.51
C LEU A 32 2.09 23.48 -0.76
N MET A 33 2.46 24.11 -1.88
CA MET A 33 2.72 23.41 -3.14
C MET A 33 3.98 22.56 -3.07
N ASP A 34 5.03 23.07 -2.42
CA ASP A 34 6.29 22.34 -2.22
C ASP A 34 6.10 21.12 -1.30
N ASP A 35 5.35 21.28 -0.21
CA ASP A 35 4.95 20.17 0.68
C ASP A 35 4.08 19.13 -0.06
N PHE A 36 3.10 19.61 -0.84
CA PHE A 36 2.25 18.75 -1.62
C PHE A 36 3.04 17.97 -2.67
N LYS A 37 4.06 18.55 -3.32
CA LYS A 37 4.87 17.86 -4.34
C LYS A 37 5.60 16.63 -3.80
N GLY A 38 6.03 16.65 -2.53
CA GLY A 38 6.73 15.51 -1.91
C GLY A 38 5.83 14.30 -1.64
N THR A 39 4.53 14.52 -1.48
CA THR A 39 3.59 13.49 -0.99
C THR A 39 3.14 12.48 -2.08
N PRO A 40 2.78 12.88 -3.32
CA PRO A 40 2.44 11.94 -4.40
C PRO A 40 3.61 11.08 -4.87
N GLN A 41 4.85 11.56 -4.75
CA GLN A 41 6.03 10.81 -5.18
C GLN A 41 6.24 9.56 -4.33
N SER A 42 5.99 9.62 -3.02
CA SER A 42 6.11 8.45 -2.15
C SER A 42 5.06 7.37 -2.46
N TYR A 43 3.84 7.76 -2.82
CA TYR A 43 2.79 6.79 -3.17
C TYR A 43 3.04 6.08 -4.50
N GLY A 44 3.83 6.66 -5.40
CA GLY A 44 4.14 6.04 -6.69
C GLY A 44 4.85 4.69 -6.56
N GLU A 45 5.80 4.60 -5.63
CA GLU A 45 6.55 3.37 -5.35
C GLU A 45 5.65 2.29 -4.73
N ASP A 46 4.85 2.66 -3.72
CA ASP A 46 3.90 1.76 -3.07
C ASP A 46 2.85 1.20 -4.06
N ILE A 47 2.33 2.06 -4.95
CA ILE A 47 1.37 1.65 -5.98
C ILE A 47 2.03 0.70 -6.99
N ALA A 48 3.29 0.92 -7.35
CA ALA A 48 4.02 0.03 -8.26
C ALA A 48 4.22 -1.36 -7.64
N VAL A 49 4.58 -1.42 -6.35
CA VAL A 49 4.70 -2.67 -5.60
C VAL A 49 3.35 -3.39 -5.53
N LEU A 50 2.28 -2.68 -5.16
CA LEU A 50 0.93 -3.25 -5.08
C LEU A 50 0.49 -3.83 -6.43
N LYS A 51 0.66 -3.08 -7.52
CA LYS A 51 0.34 -3.56 -8.88
C LYS A 51 1.12 -4.83 -9.23
N LYS A 52 2.41 -4.88 -8.93
CA LYS A 52 3.25 -6.07 -9.18
C LYS A 52 2.75 -7.29 -8.39
N THR A 53 2.49 -7.13 -7.09
CA THR A 53 2.00 -8.20 -6.23
C THR A 53 0.62 -8.70 -6.67
N VAL A 54 -0.29 -7.80 -7.04
CA VAL A 54 -1.63 -8.18 -7.55
C VAL A 54 -1.52 -8.97 -8.85
N LEU A 55 -0.69 -8.53 -9.80
CA LEU A 55 -0.48 -9.25 -11.06
C LEU A 55 0.18 -10.62 -10.85
N GLN A 56 1.17 -10.70 -9.95
CA GLN A 56 1.86 -11.96 -9.62
C GLN A 56 0.97 -12.93 -8.83
N GLY A 57 0.23 -12.43 -7.83
CA GLY A 57 -0.70 -13.23 -7.01
C GLY A 57 -1.94 -13.70 -7.77
N CYS A 58 -2.36 -12.97 -8.81
CA CYS A 58 -3.43 -13.41 -9.71
C CYS A 58 -2.94 -14.50 -10.68
N SER A 59 -1.66 -14.48 -11.08
CA SER A 59 -1.05 -15.53 -11.88
C SER A 59 -0.75 -16.81 -11.10
N SER A 60 -0.69 -16.73 -9.76
CA SER A 60 -0.66 -17.91 -8.88
C SER A 60 -2.05 -18.52 -8.64
N SER A 61 -2.97 -18.39 -9.60
CA SER A 61 -4.09 -19.31 -9.72
C SER A 61 -3.50 -20.71 -9.58
N SER A 62 -3.93 -21.36 -8.51
CA SER A 62 -3.27 -22.50 -7.92
C SER A 62 -3.21 -23.64 -8.92
N LYS A 63 -2.08 -23.77 -9.61
CA LYS A 63 -1.57 -25.10 -9.91
C LYS A 63 -1.29 -25.69 -8.55
N ALA A 64 -2.30 -26.37 -8.01
CA ALA A 64 -2.16 -27.16 -6.80
C ALA A 64 -0.82 -27.89 -6.90
N PRO A 65 0.00 -27.92 -5.83
CA PRO A 65 1.23 -28.68 -5.84
C PRO A 65 0.90 -30.06 -6.42
N PRO A 66 1.70 -30.60 -7.37
CA PRO A 66 1.38 -31.86 -8.01
C PRO A 66 1.05 -32.83 -6.90
N LYS A 67 -0.23 -33.25 -6.83
CA LYS A 67 -0.73 -34.11 -5.75
C LYS A 67 0.25 -35.27 -5.69
N VAL A 68 1.06 -35.30 -4.62
CA VAL A 68 1.89 -36.46 -4.32
C VAL A 68 0.92 -37.61 -4.31
N ARG A 69 1.04 -38.51 -5.28
CA ARG A 69 0.21 -39.71 -5.34
C ARG A 69 0.68 -40.58 -4.19
N VAL A 70 0.07 -40.38 -3.03
CA VAL A 70 0.24 -41.26 -1.88
C VAL A 70 -0.36 -42.60 -2.30
N PRO A 71 0.42 -43.69 -2.33
CA PRO A 71 -0.14 -45.02 -2.52
C PRO A 71 -1.22 -45.25 -1.48
N GLU A 72 -2.40 -45.72 -1.89
CA GLU A 72 -3.44 -46.06 -0.93
C GLU A 72 -2.92 -47.14 0.03
N PRO A 73 -3.10 -46.97 1.35
CA PRO A 73 -2.77 -48.01 2.31
C PRO A 73 -3.51 -49.29 1.94
N LYS A 74 -2.81 -50.41 2.03
CA LYS A 74 -3.40 -51.71 1.77
C LYS A 74 -4.51 -51.98 2.80
N GLY A 75 -5.73 -52.18 2.34
CA GLY A 75 -6.87 -52.47 3.23
C GLY A 75 -6.72 -53.82 3.94
N PHE A 76 -7.10 -53.90 5.21
CA PHE A 76 -7.17 -55.15 5.96
C PHE A 76 -8.46 -55.91 5.61
N ASN A 77 -8.37 -57.18 5.22
CA ASN A 77 -9.53 -57.96 4.78
C ASN A 77 -10.33 -58.59 5.94
N GLY A 78 -9.92 -58.40 7.20
CA GLY A 78 -10.71 -58.82 8.37
C GLY A 78 -10.65 -60.33 8.65
N ASN A 79 -9.82 -61.07 7.92
CA ASN A 79 -9.72 -62.51 8.05
C ASN A 79 -8.90 -62.88 9.31
N ARG A 80 -9.22 -64.02 9.95
CA ARG A 80 -8.51 -64.51 11.15
C ARG A 80 -7.18 -65.19 10.78
N ASN A 81 -6.35 -64.48 10.03
CA ASN A 81 -5.04 -64.93 9.61
C ASN A 81 -3.95 -64.13 10.35
N VAL A 82 -3.21 -64.79 11.23
CA VAL A 82 -2.13 -64.19 12.03
C VAL A 82 -1.08 -63.52 11.14
N LYS A 83 -0.74 -64.13 10.01
CA LYS A 83 0.27 -63.61 9.08
C LYS A 83 -0.21 -62.36 8.32
N GLU A 84 -1.50 -62.29 8.01
CA GLU A 84 -2.10 -61.10 7.38
C GLU A 84 -2.15 -59.92 8.36
N PHE A 85 -2.48 -60.20 9.62
CA PHE A 85 -2.48 -59.21 10.68
C PHE A 85 -1.07 -58.65 10.95
N GLU A 86 -0.06 -59.52 11.05
CA GLU A 86 1.34 -59.10 11.22
C GLU A 86 1.83 -58.25 10.03
N ASN A 87 1.55 -58.66 8.79
CA ASN A 87 1.93 -57.87 7.61
C ASN A 87 1.27 -56.49 7.58
N PHE A 88 -0.01 -56.39 7.97
CA PHE A 88 -0.73 -55.12 8.02
C PHE A 88 -0.14 -54.15 9.06
N LEU A 89 0.35 -54.66 10.20
CA LEU A 89 1.03 -53.84 11.20
C LEU A 89 2.37 -53.31 10.69
N TRP A 90 3.15 -54.13 9.98
CA TRP A 90 4.42 -53.71 9.36
C TRP A 90 4.22 -52.69 8.24
N ASP A 91 3.12 -52.78 7.49
CA ASP A 91 2.79 -51.83 6.41
C ASP A 91 2.38 -50.43 6.95
N MET A 92 2.21 -50.25 8.27
CA MET A 92 1.84 -48.98 8.92
C MET A 92 3.01 -48.22 9.56
N GLU A 93 4.21 -48.81 9.66
CA GLU A 93 5.43 -48.17 10.20
C GLU A 93 6.24 -47.46 9.10
#